data_AF-A0A2I0IPJ7-F1
#
_entry.id   AF-A0A2I0IPJ7-F1
#
_cell.length_a   1.000
_cell.length_b   1.000
_cell.length_c   1.000
_cell.angle_alpha   90.00
_cell.angle_beta   90.00
_cell.angle_gamma   90.00
#
_symmetry.space_group_name_H-M   'P 1'
#
loop_
_entity.id
_entity.type
_entity.pdbx_description
1 polymer ?
#
loop_
_entity_poly.entity_id
_entity_poly.type
_entity_poly.pdbx_seq_one_letter_code
_entity_poly.pdbx_strand_id
1 'polypeptide(L)'
;MLVDTSGGSGSCVSTGCAADLNRACPAELRGGSGGGCKSACEAFGSPEYCCSGAFATPDTCKPSVYSEMFKAACPRSYSYAYDDATSTFTCTGADYTITFCPPLSSR
;
A
#
# COMPACT_ATOMS: atom_id res chain seq x y z
N MET A 1 -8.81 0.04 -3.60
CA MET A 1 -9.09 -1.04 -4.57
C MET A 1 -8.77 -2.39 -3.94
N LEU A 2 -9.45 -3.46 -4.32
CA LEU A 2 -9.08 -4.83 -3.96
C LEU A 2 -8.76 -5.63 -5.23
N VAL A 3 -7.89 -6.62 -5.08
CA VAL A 3 -7.55 -7.61 -6.08
C VAL A 3 -7.82 -8.98 -5.49
N ASP A 4 -8.79 -9.69 -6.06
CA ASP A 4 -9.16 -11.05 -5.68
C ASP A 4 -8.74 -12.04 -6.75
N THR A 5 -8.43 -13.27 -6.35
CA THR A 5 -8.05 -14.36 -7.24
C THR A 5 -9.17 -15.39 -7.36
N SER A 6 -9.35 -15.96 -8.54
CA SER A 6 -10.25 -17.07 -8.81
C SER A 6 -9.47 -18.22 -9.45
N GLY A 7 -9.61 -19.44 -8.91
CA GLY A 7 -8.80 -20.58 -9.30
C GLY A 7 -7.35 -20.48 -8.85
N GLY A 8 -6.46 -21.19 -9.55
CA GLY A 8 -5.02 -21.23 -9.27
C GLY A 8 -4.60 -22.07 -8.06
N SER A 9 -3.29 -22.05 -7.78
CA SER A 9 -2.66 -22.74 -6.66
C SER A 9 -1.59 -21.88 -5.98
N GLY A 10 -1.28 -22.20 -4.71
CA GLY A 10 -0.42 -21.39 -3.85
C GLY A 10 -1.23 -20.65 -2.78
N SER A 11 -0.80 -19.44 -2.39
CA SER A 11 -1.47 -18.68 -1.33
C SER A 11 -2.81 -18.11 -1.81
N CYS A 12 -2.84 -17.55 -3.03
CA CYS A 12 -4.04 -17.04 -3.70
C CYS A 12 -4.95 -16.22 -2.77
N VAL A 13 -4.31 -15.40 -1.93
CA VAL A 13 -5.02 -14.51 -1.03
C VAL A 13 -5.28 -13.18 -1.71
N SER A 14 -6.44 -12.62 -1.40
CA SER A 14 -6.83 -11.29 -1.82
C SER A 14 -5.86 -10.22 -1.28
N THR A 15 -5.70 -9.12 -2.01
CA THR A 15 -4.83 -8.00 -1.66
C THR A 15 -5.48 -6.65 -1.96
N GLY A 16 -4.92 -5.57 -1.43
CA GLY A 16 -5.39 -4.21 -1.64
C GLY A 16 -5.98 -3.56 -0.40
N CYS A 17 -6.70 -2.46 -0.63
CA CYS A 17 -7.24 -1.59 0.39
C CYS A 17 -8.67 -1.14 0.08
N ALA A 18 -9.58 -1.41 1.03
CA ALA A 18 -10.96 -0.91 0.99
C ALA A 18 -11.14 0.41 1.78
N ALA A 19 -10.17 0.78 2.61
CA ALA A 19 -10.25 1.99 3.42
C ALA A 19 -10.19 3.26 2.54
N ASP A 20 -11.01 4.25 2.90
CA ASP A 20 -10.91 5.59 2.32
C ASP A 20 -9.78 6.37 2.99
N LEU A 21 -8.59 6.28 2.38
CA LEU A 21 -7.37 6.93 2.87
C LEU A 21 -7.48 8.47 2.91
N ASN A 22 -8.38 9.07 2.14
CA ASN A 22 -8.54 10.52 2.13
C ASN A 22 -9.09 11.06 3.45
N ARG A 23 -9.89 10.25 4.17
CA ARG A 23 -10.51 10.66 5.43
C ARG A 23 -9.52 10.83 6.58
N ALA A 24 -8.42 10.08 6.55
CA ALA A 24 -7.37 10.12 7.56
C ALA A 24 -6.07 10.75 7.05
N CYS A 25 -6.10 11.36 5.85
CA CYS A 25 -4.89 11.88 5.23
C CYS A 25 -4.32 13.09 6.00
N PRO A 26 -3.05 13.01 6.46
CA PRO A 26 -2.34 14.14 7.07
C PRO A 26 -2.30 15.34 6.12
N ALA A 27 -2.33 16.55 6.67
CA ALA A 27 -2.47 17.77 5.87
C ALA A 27 -1.33 17.94 4.86
N GLU A 28 -0.12 17.59 5.26
CA GLU A 28 1.12 17.60 4.49
C GLU A 28 1.17 16.55 3.37
N LEU A 29 0.28 15.54 3.40
CA LEU A 29 0.17 14.51 2.37
C LEU A 29 -1.05 14.71 1.46
N ARG A 30 -1.93 15.68 1.73
CA ARG A 30 -3.14 15.87 0.92
C ARG A 30 -2.77 16.23 -0.51
N GLY A 31 -3.36 15.48 -1.46
CA GLY A 31 -3.39 15.87 -2.85
C GLY A 31 -4.13 17.20 -3.03
N GLY A 32 -3.82 17.93 -4.10
CA GLY A 32 -4.49 19.19 -4.42
C GLY A 32 -5.96 19.00 -4.82
N SER A 33 -6.42 19.78 -5.80
CA SER A 33 -7.83 19.82 -6.22
C SER A 33 -8.43 18.49 -6.72
N GLY A 34 -7.61 17.46 -7.01
CA GLY A 34 -8.04 16.13 -7.45
C GLY A 34 -8.35 15.13 -6.33
N GLY A 35 -8.16 15.51 -5.06
CA GLY A 35 -8.21 14.57 -3.93
C GLY A 35 -7.00 13.63 -3.89
N GLY A 36 -7.06 12.63 -3.02
CA GLY A 36 -5.97 11.67 -2.83
C GLY A 36 -5.10 11.99 -1.62
N CYS A 37 -4.38 10.96 -1.17
CA CYS A 37 -3.36 11.06 -0.14
C CYS A 37 -2.02 10.61 -0.72
N LYS A 38 -1.08 11.53 -0.86
CA LYS A 38 0.25 11.27 -1.39
C LYS A 38 1.02 10.33 -0.47
N SER A 39 1.92 9.55 -1.06
CA SER A 39 2.98 8.92 -0.27
C SER A 39 3.94 9.98 0.29
N ALA A 40 4.67 9.64 1.36
CA ALA A 40 5.71 10.52 1.88
C ALA A 40 6.83 10.78 0.85
N CYS A 41 7.16 9.79 0.02
CA CYS A 41 8.13 9.98 -1.06
C CYS A 41 7.65 11.02 -2.07
N GLU A 42 6.39 10.94 -2.52
CA GLU A 42 5.84 11.92 -3.45
C GLU A 42 5.71 13.32 -2.84
N ALA A 43 5.40 13.42 -1.54
CA ALA A 43 5.24 14.69 -0.86
C ALA A 43 6.58 15.39 -0.57
N PHE A 44 7.62 14.64 -0.18
CA PHE A 44 8.86 15.22 0.35
C PHE A 44 10.10 14.95 -0.50
N GLY A 45 10.10 13.89 -1.31
CA GLY A 45 11.24 13.52 -2.17
C GLY A 45 12.52 13.12 -1.43
N SER A 46 12.48 12.95 -0.11
CA SER A 46 13.69 12.65 0.65
C SER A 46 14.13 11.19 0.48
N PRO A 47 15.45 10.91 0.52
CA PRO A 47 15.98 9.56 0.36
C PRO A 47 15.39 8.54 1.34
N GLU A 48 15.09 8.95 2.58
CA GLU A 48 14.50 8.13 3.64
C GLU A 48 13.11 7.64 3.28
N TYR A 49 12.28 8.48 2.64
CA TYR A 49 10.92 8.11 2.25
C TYR A 49 10.86 7.41 0.90
N CYS A 50 11.80 7.72 0.00
CA CYS A 50 11.86 7.15 -1.34
C CYS A 50 12.73 5.89 -1.42
N CYS A 51 13.37 5.49 -0.31
CA CYS A 51 14.32 4.38 -0.25
C CYS A 51 15.39 4.46 -1.35
N SER A 52 16.11 5.58 -1.38
CA SER A 52 17.15 5.85 -2.37
C SER A 52 18.47 6.27 -1.73
N GLY A 53 19.56 6.31 -2.50
CA GLY A 53 20.88 6.68 -2.00
C GLY A 53 21.32 5.81 -0.82
N ALA A 54 21.58 6.43 0.34
CA ALA A 54 21.96 5.73 1.57
C ALA A 54 20.85 4.78 2.09
N PHE A 55 19.60 4.98 1.66
CA PHE A 55 18.42 4.22 2.04
C PHE A 55 18.00 3.23 0.94
N ALA A 56 18.89 2.86 0.01
CA ALA A 56 18.56 2.00 -1.13
C ALA A 56 18.52 0.50 -0.81
N THR A 57 18.41 0.10 0.46
CA THR A 57 18.24 -1.31 0.85
C THR A 57 17.17 -1.46 1.93
N PRO A 58 16.55 -2.64 2.10
CA PRO A 58 15.60 -2.90 3.20
C PRO A 58 16.22 -2.71 4.59
N ASP A 59 17.53 -2.94 4.71
CA ASP A 59 18.25 -2.77 5.97
C ASP A 59 18.42 -1.29 6.34
N THR A 60 18.52 -0.40 5.35
CA THR A 60 18.72 1.03 5.59
C THR A 60 17.44 1.85 5.50
N CYS A 61 16.48 1.49 4.65
CA CYS A 61 15.17 2.16 4.59
C CYS A 61 14.16 1.53 5.55
N LYS A 62 13.89 2.23 6.65
CA LYS A 62 12.94 1.78 7.67
C LYS A 62 11.55 2.38 7.46
N PRO A 63 10.50 1.71 7.96
CA PRO A 63 9.17 2.31 8.02
C PRO A 63 9.20 3.68 8.70
N SER A 64 8.47 4.63 8.12
CA SER A 64 8.19 5.93 8.70
C SER A 64 6.79 5.98 9.30
N VAL A 65 6.51 7.03 10.08
CA VAL A 65 5.15 7.30 10.61
C VAL A 65 4.09 7.34 9.51
N TYR A 66 4.45 7.83 8.31
CA TYR A 66 3.53 7.89 7.17
C TYR A 66 3.25 6.51 6.57
N SER A 67 4.28 5.70 6.35
CA SER A 67 4.10 4.34 5.83
C SER A 67 3.37 3.45 6.85
N GLU A 68 3.60 3.62 8.14
CA GLU A 68 2.88 2.90 9.19
C GLU A 68 1.39 3.25 9.19
N MET A 69 1.04 4.52 8.99
CA MET A 69 -0.36 4.95 8.84
C MET A 69 -1.05 4.25 7.66
N PHE A 70 -0.43 4.25 6.47
CA PHE A 70 -0.97 3.55 5.31
C PHE A 70 -1.09 2.04 5.56
N LYS A 71 -0.11 1.44 6.25
CA LYS A 71 -0.13 0.02 6.59
C LYS A 71 -1.25 -0.32 7.56
N ALA A 72 -1.48 0.51 8.58
CA ALA A 72 -2.55 0.32 9.54
C ALA A 72 -3.93 0.36 8.87
N ALA A 73 -4.13 1.29 7.92
CA ALA A 73 -5.37 1.39 7.15
C ALA A 73 -5.52 0.25 6.13
N CYS A 74 -4.41 -0.20 5.53
CA CYS A 74 -4.38 -1.18 4.46
C CYS A 74 -3.34 -2.30 4.74
N PRO A 75 -3.59 -3.23 5.69
CA PRO A 75 -2.56 -4.20 6.11
C PRO A 75 -2.07 -5.13 5.00
N ARG A 76 -2.91 -5.37 3.99
CA ARG A 76 -2.61 -6.20 2.82
C ARG A 76 -2.19 -5.38 1.61
N SER A 77 -1.63 -4.19 1.80
CA SER A 77 -1.08 -3.36 0.73
C SER A 77 0.32 -2.91 1.10
N TYR A 78 1.15 -2.72 0.08
CA TYR A 78 2.44 -2.06 0.23
C TYR A 78 2.24 -0.63 0.71
N SER A 79 2.91 -0.25 1.80
CA SER A 79 2.88 1.12 2.32
C SER A 79 4.15 1.93 2.05
N TYR A 80 5.27 1.25 1.72
CA TYR A 80 6.53 1.84 1.25
C TYR A 80 7.31 0.83 0.41
N ALA A 81 8.45 1.25 -0.15
CA ALA A 81 9.17 0.49 -1.19
C ALA A 81 9.65 -0.91 -0.76
N TYR A 82 9.93 -1.14 0.52
CA TYR A 82 10.40 -2.44 1.04
C TYR A 82 9.42 -3.10 2.02
N ASP A 83 8.11 -2.84 1.90
CA ASP A 83 7.07 -3.50 2.69
C ASP A 83 6.75 -4.92 2.18
N ASP A 84 7.74 -5.80 2.09
CA ASP A 84 7.63 -7.09 1.39
C ASP A 84 6.96 -8.20 2.20
N ALA A 85 7.30 -8.34 3.49
CA ALA A 85 6.97 -9.49 4.32
C ALA A 85 5.46 -9.69 4.55
N THR A 86 4.68 -8.62 4.43
CA THR A 86 3.22 -8.65 4.65
C THR A 86 2.40 -8.14 3.46
N SER A 87 3.05 -7.81 2.34
CA SER A 87 2.39 -7.22 1.17
C SER A 87 2.65 -7.96 -0.13
N THR A 88 3.54 -8.96 -0.13
CA THR A 88 3.75 -9.83 -1.30
C THR A 88 2.77 -10.99 -1.27
N PHE A 89 1.97 -11.10 -2.33
CA PHE A 89 0.98 -12.17 -2.48
C PHE A 89 1.20 -12.88 -3.81
N THR A 90 1.26 -14.21 -3.77
CA THR A 90 1.58 -15.05 -4.93
C THR A 90 0.49 -16.07 -5.20
N CYS A 91 0.17 -16.24 -6.48
CA CYS A 91 -0.78 -17.23 -6.95
C CYS A 91 -0.39 -17.69 -8.36
N THR A 92 -0.46 -18.99 -8.61
CA THR A 92 -0.07 -19.59 -9.89
C THR A 92 -1.31 -20.03 -10.65
N GLY A 93 -1.47 -19.58 -11.90
CA GLY A 93 -2.54 -20.04 -12.79
C GLY A 93 -3.96 -19.61 -12.38
N ALA A 94 -4.11 -18.39 -11.82
CA ALA A 94 -5.41 -17.83 -11.44
C ALA A 94 -5.87 -16.71 -12.37
N ASP A 95 -7.18 -16.50 -12.40
CA ASP A 95 -7.81 -15.28 -12.89
C ASP A 95 -7.87 -14.23 -11.78
N TYR A 96 -7.86 -12.95 -12.15
CA TYR A 96 -7.84 -11.84 -11.20
C TYR A 96 -9.03 -10.91 -11.42
N THR A 97 -9.70 -10.51 -10.34
CA THR A 97 -10.74 -9.48 -10.35
C THR A 97 -10.24 -8.26 -9.60
N ILE A 98 -10.29 -7.09 -10.25
CA ILE A 98 -9.92 -5.81 -9.65
C ILE A 98 -11.20 -5.02 -9.38
N THR A 99 -11.41 -4.65 -8.12
CA THR A 99 -12.58 -3.88 -7.69
C THR A 99 -12.18 -2.52 -7.15
N PHE A 100 -12.75 -1.47 -7.73
CA PHE A 100 -12.69 -0.10 -7.22
C PHE A 100 -13.83 0.15 -6.24
N CYS A 101 -13.54 0.90 -5.18
CA CYS A 101 -14.48 1.15 -4.08
C CYS A 101 -15.20 -0.11 -3.58
N PRO A 102 -14.47 -1.20 -3.26
CA PRO A 102 -15.10 -2.39 -2.72
C PRO A 102 -15.75 -2.04 -1.38
N PRO A 103 -16.84 -2.74 -1.00
CA PRO A 103 -17.41 -2.56 0.33
C PRO A 103 -16.33 -2.78 1.38
N LEU A 104 -16.37 -2.01 2.46
CA LEU A 104 -15.56 -2.30 3.64
C LEU A 104 -16.01 -3.68 4.12
N SER A 105 -15.26 -4.74 3.81
CA SER A 105 -15.57 -6.06 4.34
C SER A 105 -15.60 -5.94 5.86
N SER A 106 -16.79 -6.08 6.45
CA SER A 106 -16.91 -6.33 7.89
C SER A 106 -16.06 -7.57 8.14
N ARG A 107 -15.02 -7.42 8.96
CA ARG A 107 -14.39 -8.59 9.54
C ARG A 107 -15.42 -9.38 10.33
#